data_AF-A0A8K0P700-F1
#
_entry.id   AF-A0A8K0P700-F1
#
_cell.length_a   1.000
_cell.length_b   1.000
_cell.length_c   1.000
_cell.angle_alpha   90.00
_cell.angle_beta   90.00
_cell.angle_gamma   90.00
#
_symmetry.space_group_name_H-M   'P 1'
#
loop_
_entity.id
_entity.type
_entity.pdbx_description
1 polymer ?
#
loop_
_entity_poly.entity_id
_entity_poly.type
_entity_poly.pdbx_seq_one_letter_code
_entity_poly.pdbx_strand_id
1 'polypeptide(L)'
;MYGLLLENLSEFIKAVYGEEQWEEVRRRASVDQPSFSVHQVYSETLIPKLAKKAMEVLGITEREFFDQMGVYFVSFVGQYGYDQVLSVLGRQLRDFLNDGLTLHYRSKRRGFVYYTMGQIREVARHFYKKEMKIELMKEEVMLDTTHVTFQLTFDNRVFCQTNLTLIREEKHLPINASLLFQIFPFCIVFGSDMVIRSIGASLLQILPSLIGKKVTERFDLVRPLIPFIFQMILNRTNNIFELVTVEPVIPEAGRDNRSAELMAYAENDEAIDKNLRLK
;
A
#
# COMPACT_ATOMS: atom_id res chain seq x y z
N MET A 1 -10.51 -0.44 15.43
CA MET A 1 -11.19 -0.39 14.11
C MET A 1 -11.85 0.97 13.92
N TYR A 2 -11.69 1.61 12.76
CA TYR A 2 -12.28 2.93 12.51
C TYR A 2 -13.80 2.86 12.44
N GLY A 3 -14.48 3.85 13.02
CA GLY A 3 -15.93 3.98 13.01
C GLY A 3 -16.53 4.05 11.61
N LEU A 4 -15.77 4.53 10.61
CA LEU A 4 -16.18 4.52 9.21
C LEU A 4 -16.66 3.13 8.73
N LEU A 5 -16.01 2.05 9.18
CA LEU A 5 -16.39 0.69 8.80
C LEU A 5 -17.64 0.20 9.53
N LEU A 6 -17.86 0.67 10.76
CA LEU A 6 -19.05 0.35 11.55
C LEU A 6 -20.27 1.11 11.03
N GLU A 7 -20.08 2.39 10.71
CA GLU A 7 -21.10 3.21 10.08
C GLU A 7 -21.49 2.66 8.71
N ASN A 8 -20.50 2.21 7.92
CA ASN A 8 -20.79 1.50 6.67
C ASN A 8 -21.64 0.23 6.89
N LEU A 9 -21.34 -0.55 7.93
CA LEU A 9 -22.10 -1.77 8.24
C LEU A 9 -23.56 -1.42 8.61
N SER A 10 -23.76 -0.41 9.45
CA SER A 10 -25.11 0.02 9.83
C SER A 10 -25.88 0.59 8.66
N GLU A 11 -25.27 1.48 7.88
CA GLU A 11 -25.92 2.11 6.72
C GLU A 11 -26.22 1.10 5.61
N PHE A 12 -25.34 0.12 5.38
CA PHE A 12 -25.62 -1.01 4.49
C PHE A 12 -26.88 -1.77 4.93
N ILE A 13 -26.96 -2.16 6.20
CA ILE A 13 -28.11 -2.92 6.71
C ILE A 13 -29.39 -2.10 6.59
N LYS A 14 -29.37 -0.82 6.99
CA LYS A 14 -30.52 0.08 6.88
C LYS A 14 -30.97 0.28 5.44
N ALA A 15 -30.02 0.50 4.52
CA ALA A 15 -30.34 0.77 3.11
C ALA A 15 -30.90 -0.45 2.37
N VAL A 16 -30.44 -1.66 2.70
CA VAL A 16 -30.84 -2.90 1.98
C VAL A 16 -31.98 -3.64 2.68
N TYR A 17 -31.99 -3.66 4.01
CA TYR A 17 -32.90 -4.48 4.83
C TYR A 17 -33.84 -3.66 5.73
N GLY A 18 -33.66 -2.33 5.80
CA GLY A 18 -34.47 -1.43 6.62
C GLY A 18 -33.95 -1.25 8.04
N GLU A 19 -34.43 -0.18 8.70
CA GLU A 19 -34.00 0.17 10.06
C GLU A 19 -34.39 -0.89 11.10
N GLU A 20 -35.55 -1.55 10.94
CA GLU A 20 -36.01 -2.59 11.87
C GLU A 20 -35.02 -3.76 11.98
N GLN A 21 -34.42 -4.16 10.85
CA GLN A 21 -33.42 -5.23 10.84
C GLN A 21 -32.12 -4.77 11.51
N TRP A 22 -31.73 -3.51 11.34
CA TRP A 22 -30.60 -2.95 12.06
C TRP A 22 -30.83 -2.94 13.58
N GLU A 23 -32.01 -2.51 14.04
CA GLU A 23 -32.39 -2.55 15.45
C GLU A 23 -32.35 -3.97 16.04
N GLU A 24 -32.86 -4.96 15.31
CA GLU A 24 -32.79 -6.37 15.69
C GLU A 24 -31.34 -6.85 15.85
N VAL A 25 -30.48 -6.52 14.88
CA VAL A 25 -29.06 -6.88 14.91
C VAL A 25 -28.36 -6.24 16.10
N ARG A 26 -28.57 -4.93 16.35
CA ARG A 26 -28.00 -4.23 17.50
C ARG A 26 -28.41 -4.86 18.82
N ARG A 27 -29.70 -5.17 18.98
CA ARG A 27 -30.24 -5.79 20.20
C ARG A 27 -29.65 -7.18 20.44
N ARG A 28 -29.59 -8.03 19.40
CA ARG A 28 -28.97 -9.37 19.51
C ARG A 28 -27.46 -9.31 19.72
N ALA A 29 -26.80 -8.27 19.23
CA ALA A 29 -25.38 -8.04 19.45
C ALA A 29 -25.09 -7.35 20.78
N SER A 30 -26.09 -6.97 21.58
CA SER A 30 -25.93 -6.18 22.81
C SER A 30 -25.07 -4.94 22.57
N VAL A 31 -25.45 -4.14 21.57
CA VAL A 31 -24.80 -2.88 21.20
C VAL A 31 -25.81 -1.75 21.38
N ASP A 32 -25.62 -0.94 22.42
CA ASP A 32 -26.56 0.14 22.76
C ASP A 32 -26.44 1.35 21.83
N GLN A 33 -25.27 1.53 21.20
CA GLN A 33 -24.96 2.68 20.34
C GLN A 33 -25.79 2.61 19.03
N PRO A 34 -26.58 3.64 18.71
CA PRO A 34 -27.41 3.66 17.50
C PRO A 34 -26.66 4.05 16.23
N SER A 35 -25.57 4.82 16.36
CA SER A 35 -24.70 5.28 15.28
C SER A 35 -23.23 5.25 15.70
N PHE A 36 -22.33 5.31 14.72
CA PHE A 36 -20.89 5.29 14.95
C PHE A 36 -20.20 6.52 14.37
N SER A 37 -19.38 7.18 15.18
CA SER A 37 -18.58 8.32 14.75
C SER A 37 -17.46 7.86 13.80
N VAL A 38 -17.47 8.31 12.54
CA VAL A 38 -16.54 7.81 11.50
C VAL A 38 -15.06 7.95 11.85
N HIS A 39 -14.69 8.99 12.60
CA HIS A 39 -13.31 9.29 13.02
C HIS A 39 -12.88 8.60 14.32
N GLN A 40 -13.79 7.96 15.05
CA GLN A 40 -13.50 7.32 16.32
C GLN A 40 -12.96 5.90 16.11
N VAL A 41 -12.05 5.47 16.99
CA VAL A 41 -11.54 4.08 17.00
C VAL A 41 -12.33 3.26 18.01
N TYR A 42 -12.90 2.15 17.53
CA TYR A 42 -13.66 1.18 18.30
C TYR A 42 -12.92 -0.15 18.45
N SER A 43 -13.41 -1.03 19.32
CA SER A 43 -12.86 -2.39 19.48
C SER A 43 -12.86 -3.16 18.16
N GLU A 44 -11.80 -3.92 17.88
CA GLU A 44 -11.71 -4.78 16.70
C GLU A 44 -12.70 -5.96 16.73
N THR A 45 -13.26 -6.27 17.90
CA THR A 45 -14.26 -7.34 18.06
C THR A 45 -15.67 -6.93 17.62
N LEU A 46 -15.92 -5.63 17.40
CA LEU A 46 -17.27 -5.11 17.20
C LEU A 46 -17.86 -5.48 15.83
N ILE A 47 -17.10 -5.33 14.73
CA ILE A 47 -17.57 -5.77 13.40
C ILE A 47 -17.82 -7.29 13.37
N PRO A 48 -16.90 -8.17 13.81
CA PRO A 48 -17.17 -9.60 13.84
C PRO A 48 -18.42 -9.96 14.65
N LYS A 49 -18.65 -9.29 15.79
CA LYS A 49 -19.84 -9.49 16.61
C LYS A 49 -21.12 -9.07 15.89
N LEU A 50 -21.14 -7.87 15.30
CA LEU A 50 -22.28 -7.34 14.55
C LEU A 50 -22.56 -8.16 13.29
N ALA A 51 -21.53 -8.47 12.50
CA ALA A 51 -21.65 -9.26 11.29
C ALA A 51 -22.21 -10.66 11.59
N LYS A 52 -21.74 -11.33 12.65
CA LYS A 52 -22.27 -12.63 13.06
C LYS A 52 -23.76 -12.57 13.36
N LYS A 53 -24.21 -11.53 14.08
CA LYS A 53 -25.65 -11.35 14.38
C LYS A 53 -26.45 -10.89 13.17
N ALA A 54 -25.88 -10.09 12.29
CA ALA A 54 -26.50 -9.71 11.02
C ALA A 54 -26.75 -10.94 10.14
N MET A 55 -25.76 -11.82 9.97
CA MET A 55 -25.92 -13.05 9.19
C MET A 55 -27.03 -13.96 9.75
N GLU A 56 -27.10 -14.10 11.09
CA GLU A 56 -28.15 -14.89 11.76
C GLU A 56 -29.57 -14.28 11.57
N VAL A 57 -29.69 -12.96 11.60
CA VAL A 57 -30.98 -12.25 11.48
C VAL A 57 -31.45 -12.19 10.02
N LEU A 58 -30.54 -11.91 9.10
CA LEU A 58 -30.82 -11.72 7.68
C LEU A 58 -30.90 -13.04 6.90
N GLY A 59 -30.38 -14.13 7.47
CA GLY A 59 -30.41 -15.46 6.83
C GLY A 59 -29.50 -15.59 5.61
N ILE A 60 -28.41 -14.82 5.54
CA ILE A 60 -27.46 -14.82 4.42
C ILE A 60 -26.09 -15.34 4.86
N THR A 61 -25.30 -15.81 3.88
CA THR A 61 -23.96 -16.35 4.16
C THR A 61 -22.92 -15.25 4.43
N GLU A 62 -21.81 -15.62 5.07
CA GLU A 62 -20.67 -14.70 5.30
C GLU A 62 -20.13 -14.10 4.01
N ARG A 63 -20.06 -14.93 2.96
CA ARG A 63 -19.64 -14.50 1.64
C ARG A 63 -20.57 -13.42 1.09
N GLU A 64 -21.88 -13.66 1.10
CA GLU A 64 -22.86 -12.70 0.57
C GLU A 64 -22.89 -11.42 1.40
N PHE A 65 -22.88 -11.52 2.73
CA PHE A 65 -22.91 -10.36 3.62
C PHE A 65 -21.72 -9.44 3.38
N PHE A 66 -20.50 -9.96 3.46
CA PHE A 66 -19.31 -9.13 3.33
C PHE A 66 -19.09 -8.64 1.89
N ASP A 67 -19.41 -9.45 0.88
CA ASP A 67 -19.32 -9.02 -0.52
C ASP A 67 -20.27 -7.86 -0.81
N GLN A 68 -21.54 -7.95 -0.41
CA GLN A 68 -22.51 -6.85 -0.57
C GLN A 68 -22.14 -5.62 0.26
N MET A 69 -21.70 -5.81 1.50
CA MET A 69 -21.22 -4.72 2.35
C MET A 69 -20.00 -4.00 1.73
N GLY A 70 -19.11 -4.75 1.05
CA GLY A 70 -17.95 -4.21 0.34
C GLY A 70 -18.32 -3.44 -0.92
N VAL A 71 -19.32 -3.91 -1.67
CA VAL A 71 -19.91 -3.17 -2.80
C VAL A 71 -20.54 -1.87 -2.32
N TYR A 72 -21.37 -1.92 -1.28
CA TYR A 72 -22.01 -0.73 -0.70
C TYR A 72 -20.97 0.29 -0.22
N PHE A 73 -19.87 -0.18 0.39
CA PHE A 73 -18.80 0.67 0.90
C PHE A 73 -18.23 1.65 -0.14
N VAL A 74 -18.04 1.21 -1.39
CA VAL A 74 -17.46 2.07 -2.44
C VAL A 74 -18.40 3.23 -2.76
N SER A 75 -19.71 2.97 -2.82
CA SER A 75 -20.71 4.02 -3.01
C SER A 75 -20.81 4.94 -1.78
N PHE A 76 -20.75 4.35 -0.58
CA PHE A 76 -20.79 5.09 0.70
C PHE A 76 -19.62 6.06 0.84
N VAL A 77 -18.38 5.62 0.62
CA VAL A 77 -17.20 6.53 0.72
C VAL A 77 -17.19 7.59 -0.38
N GLY A 78 -17.81 7.31 -1.53
CA GLY A 78 -18.02 8.32 -2.57
C GLY A 78 -18.74 9.57 -2.06
N GLN A 79 -19.71 9.40 -1.14
CA GLN A 79 -20.46 10.50 -0.53
C GLN A 79 -19.59 11.37 0.39
N TYR A 80 -18.49 10.84 0.92
CA TYR A 80 -17.51 11.57 1.72
C TYR A 80 -16.41 12.23 0.89
N GLY A 81 -16.56 12.28 -0.44
CA GLY A 81 -15.61 12.93 -1.35
C GLY A 81 -14.42 12.05 -1.76
N TYR A 82 -14.41 10.77 -1.38
CA TYR A 82 -13.35 9.85 -1.83
C TYR A 82 -13.44 9.50 -3.32
N ASP A 83 -14.54 9.84 -4.00
CA ASP A 83 -14.75 9.59 -5.43
C ASP A 83 -13.66 10.25 -6.32
N GLN A 84 -13.26 11.47 -5.98
CA GLN A 84 -12.18 12.17 -6.69
C GLN A 84 -10.82 11.50 -6.49
N VAL A 85 -10.55 11.00 -5.28
CA VAL A 85 -9.30 10.31 -4.97
C VAL A 85 -9.27 8.95 -5.68
N LEU A 86 -10.37 8.20 -5.63
CA LEU A 86 -10.49 6.89 -6.27
C LEU A 86 -10.37 6.98 -7.80
N SER A 87 -10.98 8.00 -8.43
CA SER A 87 -10.86 8.23 -9.87
C SER A 87 -9.44 8.61 -10.31
N VAL A 88 -8.67 9.27 -9.45
CA VAL A 88 -7.27 9.66 -9.70
C VAL A 88 -6.29 8.50 -9.47
N LEU A 89 -6.48 7.72 -8.39
CA LEU A 89 -5.65 6.55 -8.12
C LEU A 89 -5.87 5.46 -9.17
N GLY A 90 -7.09 5.40 -9.72
CA GLY A 90 -7.47 4.49 -10.80
C GLY A 90 -7.05 4.91 -12.21
N ARG A 91 -6.14 5.89 -12.37
CA ARG A 91 -5.73 6.38 -13.70
C ARG A 91 -5.21 5.28 -14.63
N GLN A 92 -4.84 4.10 -14.09
CA GLN A 92 -4.13 3.10 -14.82
C GLN A 92 -4.29 1.67 -14.27
N LEU A 93 -5.31 0.96 -14.76
CA LEU A 93 -5.25 -0.50 -14.85
C LEU A 93 -4.36 -0.87 -16.08
N ARG A 94 -3.14 -0.29 -16.19
CA ARG A 94 -2.31 -0.31 -17.42
C ARG A 94 -1.12 -1.28 -17.42
N ASP A 95 -0.75 -1.85 -16.27
CA ASP A 95 0.40 -2.77 -16.18
C ASP A 95 0.02 -4.25 -16.37
N PHE A 96 -1.18 -4.53 -16.88
CA PHE A 96 -1.81 -5.84 -16.74
C PHE A 96 -1.66 -6.68 -18.02
N LEU A 97 -1.12 -7.88 -17.82
CA LEU A 97 -0.98 -8.93 -18.81
C LEU A 97 -2.36 -9.31 -19.40
N ASN A 98 -2.36 -9.86 -20.62
CA ASN A 98 -3.56 -10.27 -21.35
C ASN A 98 -4.50 -11.22 -20.56
N ASP A 99 -3.96 -11.93 -19.56
CA ASP A 99 -4.66 -12.97 -18.80
C ASP A 99 -5.13 -12.53 -17.40
N GLY A 100 -5.04 -11.22 -17.08
CA GLY A 100 -5.56 -10.65 -15.83
C GLY A 100 -4.49 -10.18 -14.83
N LEU A 101 -4.83 -10.17 -13.54
CA LEU A 101 -3.96 -9.72 -12.43
C LEU A 101 -3.95 -10.73 -11.29
N THR A 102 -2.76 -11.07 -10.81
CA THR A 102 -2.61 -11.69 -9.48
C THR A 102 -2.44 -10.60 -8.42
N LEU A 103 -3.41 -10.46 -7.52
CA LEU A 103 -3.40 -9.49 -6.42
C LEU A 103 -3.04 -10.18 -5.10
N HIS A 104 -2.00 -9.70 -4.43
CA HIS A 104 -1.64 -10.14 -3.09
C HIS A 104 -2.21 -9.19 -2.03
N TYR A 105 -3.24 -9.65 -1.32
CA TYR A 105 -3.86 -8.96 -0.20
C TYR A 105 -3.26 -9.44 1.12
N ARG A 106 -2.77 -8.51 1.94
CA ARG A 106 -2.21 -8.81 3.27
C ARG A 106 -2.93 -7.99 4.33
N SER A 107 -3.45 -8.66 5.35
CA SER A 107 -4.22 -8.01 6.41
C SER A 107 -4.01 -8.69 7.75
N LYS A 108 -3.96 -7.91 8.83
CA LYS A 108 -4.02 -8.46 10.20
C LYS A 108 -5.42 -8.93 10.59
N ARG A 109 -6.45 -8.50 9.85
CA ARG A 109 -7.86 -8.81 10.13
C ARG A 109 -8.31 -10.00 9.31
N ARG A 110 -8.83 -11.00 10.00
CA ARG A 110 -9.40 -12.23 9.41
C ARG A 110 -10.88 -12.03 9.05
N GLY A 111 -11.38 -12.75 8.05
CA GLY A 111 -12.79 -12.70 7.63
C GLY A 111 -13.16 -11.56 6.67
N PHE A 112 -12.23 -10.67 6.31
CA PHE A 112 -12.51 -9.53 5.40
C PHE A 112 -12.16 -9.82 3.93
N VAL A 113 -11.96 -11.09 3.58
CA VAL A 113 -11.60 -11.52 2.22
C VAL A 113 -12.72 -11.14 1.24
N TYR A 114 -13.95 -11.57 1.52
CA TYR A 114 -15.12 -11.27 0.68
C TYR A 114 -15.46 -9.78 0.64
N TYR A 115 -15.22 -9.06 1.74
CA TYR A 115 -15.38 -7.61 1.79
C TYR A 115 -14.46 -6.90 0.79
N THR A 116 -13.19 -7.32 0.75
CA THR A 116 -12.21 -6.81 -0.20
C THR A 116 -12.60 -7.16 -1.65
N MET A 117 -13.12 -8.37 -1.88
CA MET A 117 -13.62 -8.79 -3.20
C MET A 117 -14.76 -7.90 -3.69
N GLY A 118 -15.75 -7.61 -2.83
CA GLY A 118 -16.87 -6.72 -3.15
C GLY A 118 -16.41 -5.30 -3.51
N GLN A 119 -15.46 -4.75 -2.74
CA GLN A 119 -14.87 -3.44 -3.01
C GLN A 119 -14.17 -3.39 -4.37
N ILE A 120 -13.30 -4.37 -4.67
CA ILE A 120 -12.55 -4.42 -5.93
C ILE A 120 -13.53 -4.54 -7.12
N ARG A 121 -14.54 -5.40 -7.01
CA ARG A 121 -15.55 -5.57 -8.06
C ARG A 121 -16.31 -4.27 -8.31
N GLU A 122 -16.71 -3.59 -7.24
CA GLU A 122 -17.44 -2.34 -7.37
C GLU A 122 -16.58 -1.22 -7.92
N VAL A 123 -15.31 -1.12 -7.53
CA VAL A 123 -14.38 -0.14 -8.11
C VAL A 123 -14.19 -0.40 -9.62
N ALA A 124 -14.03 -1.65 -10.03
CA ALA A 124 -13.91 -2.04 -11.44
C ALA A 124 -15.17 -1.65 -12.25
N ARG A 125 -16.35 -1.96 -11.70
CA ARG A 125 -17.64 -1.66 -12.33
C ARG A 125 -17.93 -0.16 -12.37
N HIS A 126 -17.70 0.54 -11.28
CA HIS A 126 -18.06 1.95 -11.11
C HIS A 126 -17.13 2.89 -11.90
N PHE A 127 -15.81 2.73 -11.75
CA PHE A 127 -14.82 3.66 -12.33
C PHE A 127 -14.35 3.24 -13.71
N TYR A 128 -14.18 1.94 -13.97
CA TYR A 128 -13.63 1.45 -15.24
C TYR A 128 -14.70 0.91 -16.19
N LYS A 129 -15.96 0.77 -15.74
CA LYS A 129 -17.05 0.15 -16.49
C LYS A 129 -16.67 -1.25 -16.98
N LYS A 130 -15.95 -2.01 -16.15
CA LYS A 130 -15.49 -3.37 -16.44
C LYS A 130 -16.08 -4.36 -15.45
N GLU A 131 -16.63 -5.43 -16.00
CA GLU A 131 -16.95 -6.63 -15.24
C GLU A 131 -15.66 -7.36 -14.90
N MET A 132 -15.44 -7.60 -13.60
CA MET A 132 -14.23 -8.24 -13.10
C MET A 132 -14.58 -9.53 -12.36
N LYS A 133 -14.05 -10.65 -12.83
CA LYS A 133 -14.13 -11.93 -12.13
C LYS A 133 -12.98 -12.00 -11.13
N ILE A 134 -13.30 -12.36 -9.89
CA ILE A 134 -12.31 -12.47 -8.80
C ILE A 134 -12.36 -13.89 -8.26
N GLU A 135 -11.24 -14.60 -8.35
CA GLU A 135 -11.07 -15.95 -7.84
C GLU A 135 -10.08 -15.96 -6.68
N LEU A 136 -10.44 -16.67 -5.60
CA LEU A 136 -9.56 -16.89 -4.45
C LEU A 136 -8.62 -18.06 -4.77
N MET A 137 -7.35 -17.77 -5.02
CA MET A 137 -6.35 -18.78 -5.36
C MET A 137 -5.74 -19.45 -4.13
N LYS A 138 -5.43 -18.63 -3.11
CA LYS A 138 -4.72 -19.07 -1.91
C LYS A 138 -5.07 -18.19 -0.73
N GLU A 139 -5.26 -18.80 0.44
CA GLU A 139 -5.38 -18.11 1.72
C GLU A 139 -4.43 -18.77 2.73
N GLU A 140 -3.45 -18.00 3.21
CA GLU A 140 -2.47 -18.45 4.19
C GLU A 140 -2.51 -17.54 5.41
N VAL A 141 -2.46 -18.15 6.59
CA VAL A 141 -2.37 -17.41 7.85
C VAL A 141 -0.96 -17.56 8.39
N MET A 142 -0.18 -16.47 8.31
CA MET A 142 1.18 -16.40 8.83
C MET A 142 1.18 -15.57 10.11
N LEU A 143 1.39 -16.20 11.27
CA LEU A 143 1.41 -15.54 12.59
C LEU A 143 0.12 -14.71 12.84
N ASP A 144 0.22 -13.38 12.69
CA ASP A 144 -0.83 -12.39 12.88
C ASP A 144 -1.42 -11.84 11.57
N THR A 145 -0.87 -12.23 10.42
CA THR A 145 -1.20 -11.67 9.11
C THR A 145 -1.78 -12.75 8.20
N THR A 146 -2.93 -12.46 7.61
CA THR A 146 -3.56 -13.25 6.55
C THR A 146 -3.04 -12.75 5.21
N HIS A 147 -2.45 -13.65 4.42
CA HIS A 147 -2.02 -13.40 3.05
C HIS A 147 -2.96 -14.15 2.12
N VAL A 148 -3.71 -13.39 1.33
CA VAL A 148 -4.63 -13.89 0.32
C VAL A 148 -4.09 -13.54 -1.06
N THR A 149 -4.15 -14.50 -1.97
CA THR A 149 -3.84 -14.29 -3.39
C THR A 149 -5.11 -14.42 -4.20
N PHE A 150 -5.49 -13.33 -4.88
CA PHE A 150 -6.62 -13.29 -5.80
C PHE A 150 -6.14 -13.36 -7.24
N GLN A 151 -6.88 -14.07 -8.08
CA GLN A 151 -6.77 -13.93 -9.53
C GLN A 151 -7.94 -13.06 -10.02
N LEU A 152 -7.62 -11.90 -10.59
CA LEU A 152 -8.59 -11.00 -11.20
C LEU A 152 -8.56 -11.22 -12.71
N THR A 153 -9.70 -11.50 -13.31
CA THR A 153 -9.84 -11.66 -14.76
C THR A 153 -10.82 -10.62 -15.29
N PHE A 154 -10.45 -9.91 -16.34
CA PHE A 154 -11.27 -8.87 -16.98
C PHE A 154 -10.87 -8.74 -18.45
N ASP A 155 -11.77 -8.23 -19.28
CA ASP A 155 -11.48 -8.00 -20.70
C ASP A 155 -10.63 -6.73 -20.90
N ASN A 156 -9.35 -6.90 -21.22
CA ASN A 156 -8.39 -5.82 -21.47
C ASN A 156 -8.00 -5.65 -22.95
N ARG A 157 -8.67 -6.32 -23.90
CA ARG A 157 -8.20 -6.40 -25.30
C ARG A 157 -8.00 -5.04 -25.97
N VAL A 158 -8.96 -4.12 -25.79
CA VAL A 158 -8.93 -2.76 -26.39
C VAL A 158 -7.73 -1.95 -25.90
N PHE A 159 -7.35 -2.11 -24.64
CA PHE A 159 -6.22 -1.40 -24.05
C PHE A 159 -4.89 -1.96 -24.55
N CYS A 160 -4.73 -3.29 -24.59
CA CYS A 160 -3.53 -3.95 -25.10
C CYS A 160 -3.25 -3.57 -26.56
N GLN A 161 -4.30 -3.44 -27.38
CA GLN A 161 -4.18 -3.04 -28.78
C GLN A 161 -3.67 -1.59 -28.94
N THR A 162 -4.06 -0.69 -28.04
CA THR A 162 -3.63 0.72 -28.03
C THR A 162 -2.19 0.86 -27.50
N ASN A 163 -1.80 0.03 -26.52
CA ASN A 163 -0.45 0.03 -25.97
C ASN A 163 0.57 -0.57 -26.94
N LEU A 164 0.23 -1.58 -27.75
CA LEU A 164 1.14 -2.14 -28.77
C LEU A 164 1.64 -1.07 -29.76
N THR A 165 0.85 -0.03 -30.04
CA THR A 165 1.25 1.14 -30.84
C THR A 165 2.09 2.17 -30.08
N LEU A 166 2.11 2.13 -28.75
CA LEU A 166 2.79 3.09 -27.85
C LEU A 166 3.94 2.48 -27.04
N ILE A 167 4.25 1.18 -27.19
CA ILE A 167 5.53 0.60 -26.77
C ILE A 167 6.60 1.25 -27.65
N ARG A 168 6.97 2.48 -27.30
CA ARG A 168 8.30 3.00 -27.51
C ARG A 168 9.21 1.88 -26.99
N GLU A 169 10.00 1.32 -27.89
CA GLU A 169 11.20 0.59 -27.51
C GLU A 169 11.82 1.36 -26.34
N GLU A 170 11.92 0.74 -25.16
CA GLU A 170 12.64 1.28 -24.01
C GLU A 170 14.12 1.39 -24.41
N LYS A 171 14.42 2.35 -25.28
CA LYS A 171 15.77 2.74 -25.61
C LYS A 171 16.29 3.34 -24.32
N HIS A 172 17.26 2.65 -23.73
CA HIS A 172 18.04 3.08 -22.59
C HIS A 172 18.11 4.62 -22.56
N LEU A 173 17.53 5.24 -21.54
CA LEU A 173 17.74 6.66 -21.33
C LEU A 173 19.26 6.84 -21.13
N PRO A 174 19.94 7.64 -21.97
CA PRO A 174 21.38 7.84 -21.87
C PRO A 174 21.68 8.84 -20.73
N ILE A 175 21.23 8.52 -19.53
CA ILE A 175 21.41 9.35 -18.34
C ILE A 175 22.54 8.73 -17.52
N ASN A 176 23.59 9.52 -17.30
CA ASN A 176 24.67 9.15 -16.40
C ASN A 176 24.13 9.05 -14.96
N ALA A 177 24.51 8.02 -14.21
CA ALA A 177 24.09 7.83 -12.82
C ALA A 177 24.42 9.04 -11.93
N SER A 178 25.50 9.78 -12.21
CA SER A 178 25.84 11.03 -11.51
C SER A 178 24.72 12.08 -11.60
N LEU A 179 24.05 12.20 -12.75
CA LEU A 179 22.92 13.10 -12.92
C LEU A 179 21.71 12.63 -12.09
N LEU A 180 21.50 11.32 -11.94
CA LEU A 180 20.43 10.77 -11.10
C LEU A 180 20.59 11.20 -9.63
N PHE A 181 21.80 11.11 -9.08
CA PHE A 181 22.09 11.49 -7.69
C PHE A 181 22.05 13.01 -7.45
N GLN A 182 22.19 13.81 -8.50
CA GLN A 182 21.96 15.26 -8.46
C GLN A 182 20.46 15.60 -8.53
N ILE A 183 19.69 14.91 -9.37
CA ILE A 183 18.25 15.11 -9.50
C ILE A 183 17.51 14.63 -8.25
N PHE A 184 17.97 13.54 -7.63
CA PHE A 184 17.38 12.97 -6.42
C PHE A 184 18.32 13.17 -5.22
N PRO A 185 18.36 14.38 -4.62
CA PRO A 185 19.33 14.74 -3.59
C PRO A 185 19.25 13.90 -2.31
N PHE A 186 18.11 13.26 -2.04
CA PHE A 186 17.84 12.44 -0.86
C PHE A 186 17.57 10.97 -1.20
N CYS A 187 18.16 10.43 -2.27
CA CYS A 187 18.07 9.00 -2.53
C CYS A 187 19.14 8.20 -1.77
N ILE A 188 18.82 6.95 -1.45
CA ILE A 188 19.74 5.97 -0.85
C ILE A 188 19.69 4.71 -1.72
N VAL A 189 20.85 4.24 -2.16
CA VAL A 189 21.01 2.99 -2.89
C VAL A 189 21.79 2.01 -2.02
N PHE A 190 21.19 0.87 -1.72
CA PHE A 190 21.80 -0.18 -0.90
C PHE A 190 21.53 -1.57 -1.49
N GLY A 191 22.42 -2.52 -1.23
CA GLY A 191 22.30 -3.89 -1.72
C GLY A 191 21.44 -4.80 -0.84
N SER A 192 21.30 -6.07 -1.24
CA SER A 192 20.62 -7.11 -0.46
C SER A 192 21.30 -7.42 0.88
N ASP A 193 22.58 -7.05 1.00
CA ASP A 193 23.39 -7.06 2.22
C ASP A 193 23.06 -5.90 3.18
N MET A 194 22.10 -5.04 2.83
CA MET A 194 21.72 -3.83 3.58
C MET A 194 22.84 -2.80 3.67
N VAL A 195 23.88 -2.91 2.83
CA VAL A 195 25.02 -1.97 2.78
C VAL A 195 24.73 -0.84 1.80
N ILE A 196 24.91 0.40 2.24
CA ILE A 196 24.74 1.59 1.43
C ILE A 196 25.89 1.70 0.42
N ARG A 197 25.56 1.72 -0.87
CA ARG A 197 26.52 1.82 -1.98
C ARG A 197 26.62 3.24 -2.54
N SER A 198 25.50 3.97 -2.57
CA SER A 198 25.47 5.33 -3.10
C SER A 198 24.36 6.14 -2.42
N ILE A 199 24.55 7.46 -2.36
CA ILE A 199 23.60 8.41 -1.78
C ILE A 199 23.51 9.66 -2.65
N GLY A 200 22.38 10.37 -2.56
CA GLY A 200 22.17 11.63 -3.26
C GLY A 200 23.06 12.76 -2.73
N ALA A 201 23.23 13.82 -3.54
CA ALA A 201 24.19 14.89 -3.27
C ALA A 201 23.94 15.63 -1.94
N SER A 202 22.67 15.95 -1.61
CA SER A 202 22.36 16.63 -0.34
C SER A 202 22.52 15.70 0.85
N LEU A 203 22.18 14.42 0.72
CA LEU A 203 22.38 13.46 1.80
C LEU A 203 23.87 13.23 2.09
N LEU A 204 24.74 13.30 1.06
CA LEU A 204 26.19 13.26 1.22
C LEU A 204 26.73 14.45 2.02
N GLN A 205 26.19 15.66 1.80
CA GLN A 205 26.58 16.85 2.56
C GLN A 205 26.18 16.74 4.03
N ILE A 206 24.96 16.26 4.29
CA ILE A 206 24.40 16.19 5.64
C ILE A 206 24.98 15.01 6.43
N LEU A 207 25.20 13.87 5.77
CA LEU A 207 25.66 12.62 6.36
C LEU A 207 26.75 11.98 5.48
N PRO A 208 28.00 12.50 5.52
CA PRO A 208 29.07 12.08 4.60
C PRO A 208 29.56 10.65 4.82
N SER A 209 29.34 10.09 6.01
CA SER A 209 29.87 8.78 6.41
C SER A 209 28.89 7.62 6.23
N LEU A 210 27.88 7.73 5.37
CA LEU A 210 26.88 6.68 5.16
C LEU A 210 27.35 5.56 4.22
N ILE A 211 28.16 5.87 3.22
CA ILE A 211 28.61 4.90 2.22
C ILE A 211 29.44 3.80 2.91
N GLY A 212 29.16 2.55 2.55
CA GLY A 212 29.81 1.36 3.12
C GLY A 212 29.25 0.89 4.46
N LYS A 213 28.39 1.67 5.12
CA LYS A 213 27.71 1.27 6.37
C LYS A 213 26.41 0.53 6.09
N LYS A 214 25.92 -0.20 7.09
CA LYS A 214 24.57 -0.78 6.99
C LYS A 214 23.52 0.30 7.16
N VAL A 215 22.51 0.28 6.31
CA VAL A 215 21.38 1.22 6.39
C VAL A 215 20.65 1.10 7.73
N THR A 216 20.58 -0.11 8.30
CA THR A 216 19.97 -0.39 9.60
C THR A 216 20.72 0.21 10.79
N GLU A 217 22.01 0.55 10.62
CA GLU A 217 22.81 1.17 11.69
C GLU A 217 22.63 2.69 11.71
N ARG A 218 22.22 3.28 10.58
CA ARG A 218 22.14 4.74 10.39
C ARG A 218 20.70 5.24 10.37
N PHE A 219 19.76 4.38 10.01
CA PHE A 219 18.36 4.70 9.88
C PHE A 219 17.47 3.68 10.59
N ASP A 220 16.46 4.20 11.27
CA ASP A 220 15.34 3.45 11.79
C ASP A 220 14.18 3.49 10.80
N LEU A 221 13.54 2.33 10.59
CA LEU A 221 12.33 2.23 9.80
C LEU A 221 11.11 2.54 10.68
N VAL A 222 10.53 3.72 10.50
CA VAL A 222 9.36 4.17 11.27
C VAL A 222 8.07 3.66 10.65
N ARG A 223 7.98 3.64 9.31
CA ARG A 223 6.83 3.11 8.59
C ARG A 223 7.25 2.35 7.34
N PRO A 224 6.59 1.24 7.01
CA PRO A 224 5.65 0.49 7.86
C PRO A 224 6.37 -0.17 9.04
N LEU A 225 5.65 -0.47 10.13
CA LEU A 225 6.18 -1.17 11.31
C LEU A 225 6.46 -2.65 10.99
N ILE A 226 7.59 -2.90 10.32
CA ILE A 226 8.07 -4.22 9.93
C ILE A 226 9.55 -4.35 10.31
N PRO A 227 10.07 -5.58 10.42
CA PRO A 227 11.51 -5.78 10.53
C PRO A 227 12.23 -5.12 9.35
N PHE A 228 13.25 -4.30 9.62
CA PHE A 228 14.01 -3.59 8.60
C PHE A 228 15.02 -4.55 7.93
N ILE A 229 14.50 -5.46 7.10
CA ILE A 229 15.24 -6.53 6.41
C ILE A 229 14.90 -6.48 4.92
N PHE A 230 15.89 -6.72 4.05
CA PHE A 230 15.75 -6.61 2.59
C PHE A 230 14.53 -7.35 2.02
N GLN A 231 14.32 -8.61 2.42
CA GLN A 231 13.18 -9.41 1.96
C GLN A 231 11.82 -8.79 2.35
N MET A 232 11.73 -8.17 3.53
CA MET A 232 10.50 -7.55 4.01
C MET A 232 10.18 -6.26 3.24
N ILE A 233 11.22 -5.53 2.81
CA ILE A 233 11.09 -4.35 1.95
C ILE A 233 10.58 -4.77 0.56
N LEU A 234 11.19 -5.78 -0.05
CA LEU A 234 10.78 -6.31 -1.36
C LEU A 234 9.33 -6.81 -1.37
N ASN A 235 8.85 -7.37 -0.28
CA ASN A 235 7.45 -7.84 -0.18
C ASN A 235 6.44 -6.68 -0.10
N ARG A 236 6.88 -5.43 0.04
CA ARG A 236 6.06 -4.24 0.29
C ARG A 236 6.50 -3.03 -0.53
N THR A 237 7.00 -3.24 -1.74
CA THR A 237 7.48 -2.15 -2.64
C THR A 237 6.46 -1.05 -2.89
N ASN A 238 5.16 -1.37 -2.82
CA ASN A 238 4.08 -0.42 -3.03
C ASN A 238 3.73 0.40 -1.77
N ASN A 239 4.40 0.17 -0.65
CA ASN A 239 4.21 0.95 0.57
C ASN A 239 5.16 2.15 0.59
N ILE A 240 4.73 3.23 1.24
CA ILE A 240 5.62 4.34 1.57
C ILE A 240 6.51 3.90 2.75
N PHE A 241 7.82 4.03 2.57
CA PHE A 241 8.80 3.78 3.61
C PHE A 241 9.26 5.11 4.21
N GLU A 242 9.18 5.22 5.53
CA GLU A 242 9.63 6.38 6.29
C GLU A 242 10.86 5.96 7.11
N LEU A 243 12.00 6.56 6.78
CA LEU A 243 13.26 6.33 7.45
C LEU A 243 13.62 7.56 8.28
N VAL A 244 14.06 7.34 9.51
CA VAL A 244 14.53 8.39 10.41
C VAL A 244 15.97 8.10 10.79
N THR A 245 16.82 9.13 10.82
CA THR A 245 18.21 8.98 11.22
C THR A 245 18.29 8.65 12.71
N VAL A 246 19.07 7.63 13.07
CA VAL A 246 19.28 7.24 14.48
C VAL A 246 20.00 8.35 15.25
N GLU A 247 21.03 8.93 14.62
CA GLU A 247 21.76 10.06 15.17
C GLU A 247 21.17 11.38 14.68
N PRO A 248 21.11 12.42 15.53
CA PRO A 248 20.67 13.73 15.12
C PRO A 248 21.62 14.31 14.07
N VAL A 249 21.04 14.95 13.06
CA VAL A 249 21.79 15.73 12.07
C VAL A 249 22.33 16.99 12.76
N ILE A 250 23.65 17.08 12.90
CA ILE A 250 24.31 18.25 13.48
C ILE A 250 24.62 19.25 12.34
N PRO A 251 24.10 20.48 12.39
CA PRO A 251 24.45 21.52 11.42
C PRO A 251 25.95 21.87 11.47
N GLU A 252 26.55 22.17 10.31
CA GLU A 252 28.00 22.36 10.10
C GLU A 252 28.69 23.49 10.90
N ALA A 253 28.03 24.18 11.84
CA ALA A 253 28.59 25.30 12.60
C ALA A 253 29.69 24.90 13.63
N GLY A 254 30.30 23.72 13.52
CA GLY A 254 31.32 23.24 14.45
C GLY A 254 32.37 22.29 13.87
N ARG A 255 32.56 22.23 12.54
CA ARG A 255 33.58 21.38 11.90
C ARG A 255 34.62 22.21 11.16
N ASP A 256 35.36 23.05 11.87
CA ASP A 256 36.66 23.49 11.38
C ASP A 256 37.65 22.30 11.40
N ASN A 257 38.35 22.10 10.29
CA ASN A 257 39.49 21.18 10.06
C ASN A 257 39.29 19.72 9.61
N ARG A 258 38.11 19.27 9.15
CA ARG A 258 38.01 17.92 8.50
C ARG A 258 37.54 17.91 7.04
N SER A 259 37.09 19.04 6.52
CA SER A 259 36.60 19.17 5.14
C SER A 259 37.72 19.07 4.09
N ALA A 260 38.94 19.52 4.44
CA ALA A 260 40.09 19.47 3.53
C ALA A 260 40.63 18.05 3.30
N GLU A 261 40.60 17.17 4.31
CA GLU A 261 41.08 15.78 4.15
C GLU A 261 40.06 14.91 3.40
N LEU A 262 38.75 15.13 3.56
CA LEU A 262 37.71 14.32 2.92
C LEU A 262 37.55 14.62 1.41
N MET A 263 37.83 15.84 0.97
CA MET A 263 37.87 16.16 -0.47
C MET A 263 39.01 15.44 -1.19
N ALA A 264 40.16 15.23 -0.53
CA ALA A 264 41.29 14.48 -1.09
C ALA A 264 41.02 12.97 -1.24
N TYR A 265 40.12 12.39 -0.43
CA TYR A 265 39.65 11.01 -0.63
C TYR A 265 38.62 10.89 -1.75
N ALA A 266 37.74 11.89 -1.92
CA ALA A 266 36.75 11.91 -3.01
C ALA A 266 37.39 12.04 -4.40
N GLU A 267 38.54 12.70 -4.52
CA GLU A 267 39.30 12.77 -5.77
C GLU A 267 40.07 11.47 -6.10
N ASN A 268 40.49 10.70 -5.10
CA ASN A 268 41.20 9.42 -5.31
C ASN A 268 40.27 8.24 -5.59
N ASP A 269 39.00 8.29 -5.19
CA ASP A 269 37.99 7.24 -5.42
C ASP A 269 37.22 7.39 -6.75
N GLU A 270 37.66 8.27 -7.67
CA GLU A 270 37.15 8.33 -9.05
C GLU A 270 37.30 7.01 -9.85
N ALA A 271 37.91 5.98 -9.26
CA ALA A 271 37.97 4.62 -9.77
C ALA A 271 36.77 3.72 -9.39
N ILE A 272 35.78 4.21 -8.62
CA ILE A 272 34.54 3.45 -8.35
C ILE A 272 33.62 3.50 -9.57
N ASP A 273 33.85 2.53 -10.45
CA ASP A 273 33.00 1.99 -11.51
C ASP A 273 31.88 2.92 -12.04
N LYS A 274 32.26 3.79 -12.98
CA LYS A 274 31.36 4.62 -13.80
C LYS A 274 30.42 3.79 -14.72
N ASN A 275 30.36 2.45 -14.57
CA ASN A 275 29.54 1.55 -15.39
C ASN A 275 28.48 0.78 -14.59
N LEU A 276 27.81 1.42 -13.62
CA LEU A 276 26.52 0.91 -13.14
C LEU A 276 25.48 1.03 -14.27
N ARG A 277 25.40 -0.01 -15.10
CA ARG A 277 24.34 -0.21 -16.08
C ARG A 277 23.10 -0.68 -15.32
N LEU A 278 22.07 0.16 -15.30
CA LEU A 278 20.72 -0.28 -15.01
C LEU A 278 20.31 -1.24 -16.13
N LYS A 279 20.26 -2.54 -15.82
CA LYS A 279 19.65 -3.54 -16.68
C LYS A 279 18.14 -3.45 -16.58
#